data_AF-A0A1F6N0R3-F1
#
_entry.id   AF-A0A1F6N0R3-F1
#
_cell.length_a   1.000
_cell.length_b   1.000
_cell.length_c   1.000
_cell.angle_alpha   90.00
_cell.angle_beta   90.00
_cell.angle_gamma   90.00
#
_symmetry.space_group_name_H-M   'P 1'
#
loop_
_entity.id
_entity.type
_entity.pdbx_description
1 polymer ?
#
loop_
_entity_poly.entity_id
_entity_poly.type
_entity_poly.pdbx_seq_one_letter_code
_entity_poly.pdbx_strand_id
1 'polypeptide(L)' 'MGGNNFNRLQCIRALTRIGFILNKNSSGSHDKFLSPILNSNPPFITVPRHNVIHCQKAILKELKKMGGEELLENFLKNL' A
#
# COMPACT_ATOMS: atom_id res chain seq x y z
N MET A 1 -13.61 -12.80 10.72
CA MET A 1 -13.15 -11.53 10.10
C MET A 1 -12.06 -10.94 10.99
N GLY A 2 -10.81 -11.39 10.81
CA GLY A 2 -9.66 -10.94 11.61
C GLY A 2 -9.22 -9.56 11.15
N GLY A 3 -9.02 -8.64 12.10
CA GLY A 3 -8.43 -7.33 11.80
C GLY A 3 -6.99 -7.53 11.34
N ASN A 4 -6.71 -7.22 10.07
CA ASN A 4 -5.36 -7.29 9.51
C ASN A 4 -4.52 -6.16 10.11
N ASN A 5 -4.01 -6.40 11.33
CA ASN A 5 -3.05 -5.53 12.01
C ASN A 5 -1.68 -5.80 11.42
N PHE A 6 -1.19 -4.87 10.61
CA PHE A 6 0.15 -4.94 10.05
C PHE A 6 0.94 -3.68 10.37
N ASN A 7 2.25 -3.87 10.53
CA ASN A 7 3.18 -2.77 10.77
C ASN A 7 3.66 -2.16 9.43
N ARG A 8 4.39 -1.03 9.54
CA ARG A 8 4.91 -0.32 8.36
C ARG A 8 5.80 -1.20 7.49
N LEU A 9 6.69 -2.00 8.08
CA LEU A 9 7.60 -2.84 7.33
C LEU A 9 6.87 -3.93 6.54
N GLN A 10 5.86 -4.56 7.13
CA GLN A 10 5.01 -5.54 6.46
C GLN A 10 4.25 -4.91 5.29
N CYS A 11 3.65 -3.74 5.50
CA CYS A 11 2.96 -3.01 4.45
C CYS A 11 3.88 -2.69 3.27
N ILE A 12 5.07 -2.12 3.55
CA ILE A 12 6.04 -1.77 2.51
C ILE A 12 6.50 -3.02 1.75
N ARG A 13 6.84 -4.10 2.47
CA ARG A 13 7.26 -5.36 1.85
C ARG A 13 6.17 -5.96 0.96
N ALA A 14 4.94 -6.00 1.45
CA ALA A 14 3.81 -6.49 0.68
C ALA A 14 3.58 -5.65 -0.58
N LEU A 15 3.56 -4.32 -0.47
CA LEU A 15 3.45 -3.39 -1.59
C LEU A 15 4.56 -3.60 -2.63
N THR A 16 5.82 -3.69 -2.20
CA THR A 16 6.94 -3.92 -3.12
C THR A 16 6.86 -5.29 -3.80
N ARG A 17 6.40 -6.34 -3.11
CA ARG A 17 6.23 -7.68 -3.71
C ARG A 17 5.16 -7.74 -4.77
N ILE A 18 4.06 -7.01 -4.60
CA ILE A 18 2.98 -6.94 -5.60
C ILE A 18 3.31 -5.96 -6.74
N GLY A 19 4.52 -5.36 -6.75
CA GLY A 19 5.03 -4.53 -7.84
C GLY A 19 4.91 -3.01 -7.64
N PHE A 20 4.48 -2.53 -6.47
CA PHE A 20 4.46 -1.09 -6.21
C PHE A 20 5.88 -0.56 -6.00
N ILE A 21 6.12 0.63 -6.56
CA ILE A 21 7.44 1.28 -6.53
C ILE A 21 7.41 2.44 -5.55
N LEU A 22 8.37 2.47 -4.62
CA LEU A 22 8.53 3.59 -3.70
C LEU A 22 9.01 4.84 -4.46
N ASN A 23 8.22 5.90 -4.41
CA ASN A 23 8.59 7.21 -4.94
C ASN A 23 9.52 7.92 -3.95
N LYS A 24 10.82 7.93 -4.25
CA LYS A 24 11.88 8.53 -3.41
C LYS A 24 11.79 10.05 -3.30
N ASN A 25 11.02 10.72 -4.17
CA ASN A 25 10.82 12.17 -4.14
C ASN A 25 9.72 12.60 -3.15
N SER A 26 9.23 11.69 -2.30
CA SER A 26 8.27 12.03 -1.25
C SER A 26 8.98 12.74 -0.08
N SER A 27 9.07 14.07 -0.21
CA SER A 27 9.49 14.99 0.87
C SER A 27 8.36 15.09 1.90
N GLY A 28 8.37 14.25 2.94
CA GLY A 28 7.35 14.34 3.99
C GLY A 28 7.36 13.21 5.02
N SER A 29 6.37 13.25 5.90
CA SER A 29 6.08 12.22 6.92
C SER A 29 5.45 10.94 6.34
N HIS A 30 5.37 10.81 5.02
CA HIS A 30 4.71 9.72 4.33
C HIS A 30 5.53 9.22 3.14
N ASP A 31 5.54 7.90 2.96
CA ASP A 31 6.07 7.23 1.78
C ASP A 31 4.96 7.09 0.73
N LYS A 32 5.22 7.53 -0.50
CA LYS A 32 4.31 7.28 -1.63
C LYS A 32 4.77 6.04 -2.40
N PHE A 33 3.86 5.10 -2.60
CA PHE A 33 4.02 3.92 -3.43
C PHE A 33 3.19 4.08 -4.69
N LEU A 34 3.84 4.09 -5.85
CA LEU A 34 3.18 4.15 -7.14
C LEU A 34 2.73 2.74 -7.56
N SER A 35 1.50 2.64 -8.06
CA SER A 35 0.98 1.40 -8.63
C SER A 35 1.79 1.00 -9.87
N PRO A 36 2.06 -0.30 -10.09
CA PRO A 36 2.66 -0.80 -11.33
C PRO A 36 1.76 -0.62 -12.55
N ILE A 37 0.48 -0.31 -12.35
CA ILE A 37 -0.48 -0.10 -13.44
C ILE A 37 -0.19 1.26 -14.09
N LEU A 38 0.42 1.23 -15.28
CA LEU A 38 0.71 2.38 -16.13
C LEU A 38 -0.60 2.96 -16.70
N ASN A 39 -1.23 3.86 -15.96
CA ASN A 39 -2.29 4.74 -16.44
C ASN A 39 -1.77 6.18 -16.54
N SER A 40 -2.44 7.04 -17.32
CA SER A 40 -2.08 8.46 -17.45
C SER A 40 -2.03 9.23 -16.12
N ASN A 41 -2.69 8.71 -15.07
CA ASN A 41 -2.53 9.14 -13.68
C ASN A 41 -2.47 7.89 -12.78
N PRO A 42 -1.27 7.31 -12.58
CA PRO A 42 -1.15 6.04 -11.89
C PRO A 42 -1.57 6.22 -10.42
N PRO A 43 -2.47 5.38 -9.90
CA PRO A 43 -2.92 5.51 -8.53
C PRO A 43 -1.75 5.22 -7.57
N PHE A 44 -1.77 5.86 -6.40
CA PHE A 44 -0.68 5.76 -5.43
C PHE A 44 -1.20 5.49 -4.03
N ILE A 45 -0.46 4.68 -3.27
CA ILE A 45 -0.73 4.41 -1.86
C ILE A 45 0.24 5.21 -1.01
N THR A 46 -0.31 5.86 0.01
CA THR A 46 0.48 6.66 0.94
C THR A 46 0.60 5.92 2.26
N VAL A 47 1.81 5.58 2.65
CA VAL A 47 2.12 4.87 3.90
C VAL A 47 2.77 5.87 4.87
N PRO A 48 2.17 6.15 6.03
CA PRO A 48 2.79 7.04 7.01
C PRO A 48 4.12 6.46 7.53
N ARG A 49 5.12 7.32 7.74
CA ARG A 49 6.42 6.97 8.34
C ARG A 49 6.38 6.84 9.86
N HIS A 50 5.23 7.07 10.49
CA HIS A 50 5.04 6.90 11.92
C HIS A 50 5.13 5.42 12.31
N ASN A 51 5.61 5.14 13.54
CA ASN A 51 5.77 3.77 14.05
C ASN A 51 4.45 3.00 14.12
N VAL A 52 3.33 3.71 14.29
CA VAL A 52 1.99 3.11 14.33
C VAL A 52 1.23 3.50 13.08
N ILE A 53 0.88 2.49 12.29
CA ILE A 53 -0.11 2.65 11.23
C ILE A 53 -1.48 2.59 11.92
N HIS A 54 -2.24 3.68 11.86
CA HIS A 54 -3.67 3.68 12.21
C HIS A 54 -4.56 3.62 10.96
N CYS A 55 -3.95 3.69 9.78
CA CYS A 55 -4.63 3.80 8.49
C CYS A 55 -4.68 2.46 7.72
N GLN A 56 -4.52 1.30 8.37
CA GLN A 56 -4.51 -0.01 7.68
C GLN A 56 -5.79 -0.20 6.85
N LYS A 57 -6.95 0.10 7.43
CA LYS A 57 -8.25 -0.01 6.74
C LYS A 57 -8.33 0.90 5.51
N ALA A 58 -7.71 2.08 5.56
CA ALA A 58 -7.67 3.00 4.43
C ALA A 58 -6.79 2.45 3.30
N ILE A 59 -5.62 1.88 3.64
CA ILE A 59 -4.73 1.22 2.67
C ILE A 59 -5.46 0.05 1.98
N LEU A 60 -6.17 -0.80 2.74
CA LEU A 60 -6.93 -1.91 2.16
C LEU A 60 -8.07 -1.44 1.25
N LYS A 61 -8.78 -0.36 1.62
CA LYS A 61 -9.82 0.24 0.76
C LYS A 61 -9.23 0.78 -0.54
N GLU A 62 -8.10 1.48 -0.47
CA GLU A 62 -7.43 2.02 -1.64
C GLU A 62 -6.91 0.90 -2.56
N LEU A 63 -6.29 -0.15 -2.01
CA LEU A 63 -5.89 -1.34 -2.77
C LEU A 63 -7.09 -1.96 -3.51
N LYS A 64 -8.21 -2.16 -2.81
CA LYS A 64 -9.44 -2.72 -3.40
C LYS A 64 -9.99 -1.81 -4.51
N LYS A 65 -9.91 -0.49 -4.34
CA LYS A 65 -10.36 0.49 -5.35
C LYS A 65 -9.44 0.53 -6.58
N MET A 66 -8.14 0.29 -6.40
CA MET A 66 -7.16 0.34 -7.48
C MET A 66 -7.18 -0.89 -8.38
N GLY A 67 -7.22 -2.08 -7.79
CA GLY A 67 -7.04 -3.34 -8.52
C GLY A 67 -8.07 -4.41 -8.19
N GLY A 68 -9.20 -4.04 -7.57
CA GLY A 68 -10.25 -4.98 -7.22
C GLY A 68 -9.89 -5.92 -6.07
N GLU A 69 -10.64 -7.01 -5.94
CA GLU A 69 -10.41 -8.00 -4.89
C GLU A 69 -9.13 -8.80 -5.11
N GLU A 70 -8.73 -9.08 -6.36
CA GLU A 70 -7.49 -9.81 -6.66
C GLU A 70 -6.24 -9.11 -6.13
N LEU A 71 -6.14 -7.79 -6.32
CA LEU A 71 -4.99 -7.02 -5.82
C LEU A 71 -4.98 -6.98 -4.29
N LEU A 72 -6.15 -6.88 -3.66
CA LEU A 72 -6.29 -6.94 -2.22
C LEU A 72 -5.85 -8.31 -1.68
N GLU A 73 -6.32 -9.41 -2.27
CA GLU A 73 -5.93 -10.76 -1.84
C GLU A 73 -4.44 -11.02 -2.02
N ASN A 74 -3.84 -10.57 -3.13
CA ASN A 74 -2.39 -10.68 -3.33
C ASN A 74 -1.60 -9.87 -2.31
N PHE A 75 -2.09 -8.70 -1.91
CA PHE A 75 -1.50 -7.95 -0.81
C PHE A 75 -1.61 -8.69 0.53
N LEU A 76 -2.79 -9.25 0.84
CA LEU A 76 -3.03 -10.01 2.08
C LEU A 76 -2.20 -11.30 2.15
N LYS A 77 -1.94 -11.97 1.02
CA LYS A 77 -1.04 -13.14 0.96
C LYS A 77 0.43 -12.80 1.24
N ASN A 78 0.83 -11.54 1.02
CA ASN A 78 2.21 -11.08 1.14
C ASN A 78 2.50 -10.27 2.43
N LEU A 79 1.50 -10.18 3.32
CA LEU A 79 1.53 -9.43 4.57
C LEU A 79 2.22 -10.20 5.71
#